data_AF-A0A511DJ21-F1
#
_entry.id   AF-A0A511DJ21-F1
#
_cell.length_a   1.000
_cell.length_b   1.000
_cell.length_c   1.000
_cell.angle_alpha   90.00
_cell.angle_beta   90.00
_cell.angle_gamma   90.00
#
_symmetry.space_group_name_H-M   'P 1'
#
loop_
_entity.id
_entity.type
_entity.pdbx_description
1 polymer ?
#
loop_
_entity_poly.entity_id
_entity_poly.type
_entity_poly.pdbx_seq_one_letter_code
_entity_poly.pdbx_strand_id
1 'polypeptide(L)'
;MSEHVAAPFPAERDPLAVALSSLPPDIAGAIDSLPPLAVVHRMPGHAVDTLAAHWSAGTPDSEVHPLLARLGPAARRLRELQVAERVATTCPACAFDGLEAPPYLAFEGVPVPQEGTTPPAPPYAVHFGDPSGQRCPCCGYGFGIDDDPADGSEPITFESWARRWQERGRPGYGASTRPAG
;
A
#
# COMPACT_ATOMS: atom_id res chain seq x y z
N MET A 1 41.64 38.70 7.27
CA MET A 1 40.77 37.60 7.71
C MET A 1 39.37 37.96 7.25
N SER A 2 38.93 37.43 6.11
CA SER A 2 37.62 37.78 5.52
C SER A 2 36.57 36.79 6.02
N GLU A 3 35.66 37.29 6.86
CA GLU A 3 34.49 36.54 7.34
C GLU A 3 33.56 36.24 6.16
N HIS A 4 33.45 34.96 5.79
CA HIS A 4 32.41 34.50 4.87
C HIS A 4 31.10 34.36 5.66
N VAL A 5 30.19 35.31 5.45
CA VAL A 5 28.81 35.21 5.97
C VAL A 5 28.08 34.19 5.11
N ALA A 6 27.73 33.04 5.69
CA ALA A 6 26.90 32.04 5.04
C ALA A 6 25.52 32.63 4.71
N ALA A 7 25.07 32.46 3.48
CA ALA A 7 23.73 32.88 3.07
C ALA A 7 22.68 32.10 3.88
N PRO A 8 21.57 32.74 4.31
CA PRO A 8 20.49 32.04 4.98
C PRO A 8 19.89 30.97 4.05
N PHE A 9 19.67 29.77 4.59
CA PHE A 9 18.96 28.71 3.89
C PHE A 9 17.56 29.23 3.49
N PRO A 10 17.09 28.94 2.26
CA PRO A 10 15.74 29.32 1.87
C PRO A 10 14.75 28.66 2.82
N ALA A 11 13.79 29.44 3.33
CA ALA A 11 12.72 28.91 4.16
C ALA A 11 12.05 27.72 3.46
N GLU A 12 11.97 26.57 4.14
CA GLU A 12 11.25 25.41 3.62
C GLU A 12 9.80 25.82 3.33
N ARG A 13 9.39 25.63 2.07
CA ARG A 13 8.01 25.92 1.67
C ARG A 13 7.08 24.94 2.37
N ASP A 14 5.95 25.43 2.88
CA ASP A 14 4.92 24.59 3.46
C ASP A 14 4.49 23.50 2.46
N PRO A 15 4.71 22.21 2.77
CA PRO A 15 4.37 21.11 1.87
C PRO A 15 2.88 21.05 1.53
N LEU A 16 2.00 21.50 2.43
CA LEU A 16 0.56 21.60 2.13
C LEU A 16 0.30 22.68 1.07
N ALA A 17 0.89 23.86 1.22
CA ALA A 17 0.76 24.93 0.22
C ALA A 17 1.30 24.51 -1.16
N VAL A 18 2.40 23.75 -1.20
CA VAL A 18 2.95 23.19 -2.45
C VAL A 18 1.97 22.20 -3.09
N ALA A 19 1.44 21.25 -2.32
CA ALA A 19 0.49 20.25 -2.83
C ALA A 19 -0.84 20.86 -3.27
N LEU A 20 -1.31 21.92 -2.61
CA LEU A 20 -2.51 22.64 -3.03
C LEU A 20 -2.27 23.47 -4.30
N SER A 21 -1.08 24.03 -4.46
CA SER A 21 -0.71 24.82 -5.65
C SER A 21 -0.47 23.94 -6.89
N SER A 22 -0.26 22.63 -6.72
CA SER A 22 -0.10 21.67 -7.82
C SER A 22 -1.41 21.05 -8.30
N LEU A 23 -2.56 21.41 -7.70
CA LEU A 23 -3.85 20.86 -8.09
C LEU A 23 -4.26 21.33 -9.50
N PRO A 24 -4.74 20.40 -10.35
CA PRO A 24 -5.30 20.77 -11.64
C PRO A 24 -6.46 21.78 -11.52
N PRO A 25 -6.62 22.73 -12.45
CA PRO A 25 -7.65 23.78 -12.37
C PRO A 25 -9.09 23.25 -12.28
N ASP A 26 -9.36 22.09 -12.90
CA ASP A 26 -10.66 21.42 -12.86
C ASP A 26 -11.00 20.87 -11.47
N ILE A 27 -9.99 20.56 -10.64
CA ILE A 27 -10.18 20.17 -9.24
C ILE A 27 -10.61 21.37 -8.41
N ALA A 28 -10.04 22.56 -8.64
CA ALA A 28 -10.36 23.77 -7.87
C ALA A 28 -11.86 24.11 -7.94
N GLY A 29 -12.48 24.03 -9.12
CA GLY A 29 -13.92 24.22 -9.28
C GLY A 29 -14.78 23.06 -8.74
N ALA A 30 -14.19 21.86 -8.64
CA ALA A 30 -14.86 20.68 -8.11
C ALA A 30 -14.96 20.66 -6.58
N ILE A 31 -14.03 21.33 -5.87
CA ILE A 31 -13.95 21.33 -4.41
C ILE A 31 -15.28 21.72 -3.77
N ASP A 32 -15.93 22.77 -4.28
CA ASP A 32 -17.17 23.29 -3.71
C ASP A 32 -18.43 22.57 -4.21
N SER A 33 -18.34 21.93 -5.39
CA SER A 33 -19.50 21.38 -6.10
C SER A 33 -19.66 19.85 -5.96
N LEU A 34 -18.60 19.14 -5.57
CA LEU A 34 -18.61 17.68 -5.42
C LEU A 34 -18.44 17.22 -3.97
N PRO A 35 -18.90 16.00 -3.62
CA PRO A 35 -18.58 15.37 -2.36
C PRO A 35 -17.05 15.23 -2.18
N PRO A 36 -16.49 15.40 -0.97
CA PRO A 36 -15.05 15.37 -0.73
C PRO A 36 -14.33 14.13 -1.29
N LEU A 37 -14.92 12.94 -1.15
CA LEU A 37 -14.35 11.71 -1.68
C LEU A 37 -14.22 11.72 -3.21
N ALA A 38 -15.22 12.28 -3.92
CA ALA A 38 -15.20 12.38 -5.38
C ALA A 38 -14.14 13.39 -5.86
N VAL A 39 -13.89 14.46 -5.10
CA VAL A 39 -12.80 15.41 -5.37
C VAL A 39 -11.45 14.72 -5.21
N VAL A 40 -11.23 14.07 -4.06
CA VAL A 40 -9.97 13.39 -3.73
C VAL A 40 -9.64 12.27 -4.73
N HIS A 41 -10.63 11.51 -5.22
CA HIS A 41 -10.41 10.49 -6.26
C HIS A 41 -9.85 11.03 -7.58
N ARG A 42 -10.05 12.32 -7.87
CA ARG A 42 -9.54 12.97 -9.09
C ARG A 42 -8.18 13.66 -8.87
N MET A 43 -7.69 13.71 -7.63
CA MET A 43 -6.42 14.34 -7.31
C MET A 43 -5.23 13.44 -7.68
N PRO A 44 -4.06 14.02 -8.01
CA PRO A 44 -2.82 13.25 -8.10
C PRO A 44 -2.49 12.53 -6.78
N GLY A 45 -1.95 11.31 -6.86
CA GLY A 45 -1.66 10.49 -5.68
C GLY A 45 -0.81 11.19 -4.61
N HIS A 46 0.23 11.92 -5.02
CA HIS A 46 1.08 12.69 -4.09
C HIS A 46 0.31 13.75 -3.30
N ALA A 47 -0.71 14.38 -3.91
CA ALA A 47 -1.53 15.38 -3.23
C ALA A 47 -2.48 14.73 -2.21
N VAL A 48 -3.01 13.54 -2.52
CA VAL A 48 -3.78 12.72 -1.59
C VAL A 48 -2.92 12.31 -0.39
N ASP A 49 -1.69 11.85 -0.63
CA ASP A 49 -0.75 11.46 0.42
C ASP A 49 -0.40 12.63 1.35
N THR A 50 -0.10 13.81 0.79
CA THR A 50 0.17 15.02 1.59
C THR A 50 -1.02 15.41 2.45
N LEU A 51 -2.23 15.48 1.89
CA LEU A 51 -3.44 15.80 2.65
C LEU A 51 -3.72 14.79 3.77
N ALA A 52 -3.59 13.49 3.48
CA ALA A 52 -3.78 12.43 4.46
C ALA A 52 -2.75 12.52 5.61
N ALA A 53 -1.50 12.81 5.30
CA ALA A 53 -0.42 12.96 6.27
C ALA A 53 -0.64 14.18 7.18
N HIS A 54 -0.93 15.35 6.62
CA HIS A 54 -1.23 16.56 7.39
C HIS A 54 -2.45 16.40 8.29
N TRP A 55 -3.52 15.77 7.78
CA TRP A 55 -4.71 15.49 8.57
C TRP A 55 -4.43 14.54 9.75
N SER A 56 -3.60 13.51 9.53
CA SER A 56 -3.27 12.52 10.56
C SER A 56 -2.28 13.03 11.60
N ALA A 57 -1.41 13.97 11.23
CA ALA A 57 -0.40 14.54 12.13
C ALA A 57 -1.03 15.42 13.22
N GLY A 58 -2.11 16.16 12.89
CA GLY A 58 -2.91 16.95 13.81
C GLY A 58 -2.15 18.06 14.56
N THR A 59 -2.63 19.30 14.46
CA THR A 59 -2.69 20.18 15.63
C THR A 59 -4.16 20.54 15.87
N PRO A 60 -4.71 20.29 17.08
CA PRO A 60 -6.12 20.57 17.37
C PRO A 60 -6.44 22.07 17.54
N ASP A 61 -5.46 22.98 17.51
CA ASP A 61 -5.69 24.37 17.88
C ASP A 61 -5.47 25.36 16.72
N SER A 62 -6.58 26.04 16.41
CA SER A 62 -6.79 27.28 15.64
C SER A 62 -6.16 27.35 14.24
N GLU A 63 -7.04 27.31 13.24
CA GLU A 63 -6.78 27.50 11.80
C GLU A 63 -6.31 26.26 11.01
N VAL A 64 -7.03 25.14 11.16
CA VAL A 64 -7.01 24.10 10.12
C VAL A 64 -7.42 24.76 8.79
N HIS A 65 -6.52 24.78 7.82
CA HIS A 65 -6.77 25.30 6.48
C HIS A 65 -8.12 24.77 5.94
N PRO A 66 -9.03 25.61 5.42
CA PRO A 66 -10.39 25.18 5.04
C PRO A 66 -10.41 23.96 4.10
N LEU A 67 -9.46 23.89 3.16
CA LEU A 67 -9.30 22.73 2.29
C LEU A 67 -8.86 21.46 3.04
N LEU A 68 -7.99 21.58 4.03
CA LEU A 68 -7.55 20.44 4.84
C LEU A 68 -8.72 19.93 5.71
N ALA A 69 -9.51 20.83 6.29
CA ALA A 69 -10.71 20.46 7.05
C ALA A 69 -11.75 19.74 6.18
N ARG A 70 -11.92 20.18 4.93
CA ARG A 70 -12.89 19.61 3.99
C ARG A 70 -12.42 18.28 3.38
N LEU A 71 -11.17 18.21 2.92
CA LEU A 71 -10.65 17.11 2.11
C LEU A 71 -9.80 16.11 2.90
N GLY A 72 -9.22 16.52 4.03
CA GLY A 72 -8.33 15.70 4.86
C GLY A 72 -8.93 14.34 5.26
N PRO A 73 -10.14 14.28 5.83
CA PRO A 73 -10.79 13.00 6.17
C PRO A 73 -10.97 12.07 4.95
N ALA A 74 -11.36 12.63 3.81
CA ALA A 74 -11.57 11.87 2.58
C ALA A 74 -10.24 11.38 1.98
N ALA A 75 -9.18 12.21 2.01
CA ALA A 75 -7.84 11.84 1.60
C ALA A 75 -7.27 10.71 2.46
N ARG A 76 -7.43 10.80 3.79
CA ARG A 76 -7.05 9.72 4.72
C ARG A 76 -7.78 8.42 4.38
N ARG A 77 -9.10 8.50 4.19
CA ARG A 77 -9.92 7.32 3.87
C ARG A 77 -9.53 6.70 2.53
N LEU A 78 -9.29 7.50 1.49
CA LEU A 78 -8.86 6.98 0.19
C LEU A 78 -7.50 6.28 0.31
N ARG A 79 -6.55 6.89 1.05
CA ARG A 79 -5.24 6.30 1.29
C ARG A 79 -5.34 4.97 2.06
N GLU A 80 -6.17 4.90 3.10
CA GLU A 80 -6.46 3.66 3.83
C GLU A 80 -6.98 2.56 2.88
N LEU A 81 -7.94 2.89 2.01
CA LEU A 81 -8.51 1.95 1.04
C LEU A 81 -7.47 1.50 0.01
N GLN A 82 -6.66 2.41 -0.51
CA GLN A 82 -5.60 2.08 -1.47
C GLN A 82 -4.49 1.22 -0.85
N VAL A 83 -4.18 1.43 0.43
CA VAL A 83 -3.25 0.58 1.17
C VAL A 83 -3.87 -0.81 1.38
N ALA A 84 -5.13 -0.87 1.83
CA ALA A 84 -5.83 -2.14 2.01
C ALA A 84 -5.92 -2.93 0.70
N GLU A 85 -6.23 -2.27 -0.41
CA GLU A 85 -6.30 -2.89 -1.74
C GLU A 85 -4.94 -3.42 -2.19
N ARG A 86 -3.87 -2.60 -2.13
CA ARG A 86 -2.51 -3.05 -2.47
C ARG A 86 -2.04 -4.21 -1.62
N VAL A 87 -2.30 -4.13 -0.32
CA VAL A 87 -1.95 -5.21 0.61
C VAL A 87 -2.74 -6.48 0.29
N ALA A 88 -4.02 -6.34 -0.10
CA ALA A 88 -4.83 -7.46 -0.54
C ALA A 88 -4.32 -8.05 -1.85
N THR A 89 -3.81 -7.28 -2.82
CA THR A 89 -3.32 -7.79 -4.13
C THR A 89 -1.81 -8.09 -4.17
N THR A 90 -1.14 -8.10 -3.03
CA THR A 90 0.29 -8.41 -2.93
C THR A 90 0.52 -9.88 -2.63
N CYS A 91 1.44 -10.52 -3.36
CA CYS A 91 1.85 -11.89 -3.08
C CYS A 91 2.61 -11.99 -1.75
N PRO A 92 2.11 -12.73 -0.74
CA PRO A 92 2.79 -12.89 0.56
C PRO A 92 4.14 -13.61 0.48
N ALA A 93 4.39 -14.39 -0.58
CA ALA A 93 5.64 -15.14 -0.73
C ALA A 93 6.76 -14.31 -1.39
N CYS A 94 6.45 -13.34 -2.25
CA CYS A 94 7.49 -12.60 -3.00
C CYS A 94 7.30 -11.09 -3.06
N ALA A 95 6.29 -10.54 -2.39
CA ALA A 95 5.92 -9.14 -2.39
C ALA A 95 5.57 -8.54 -3.77
N PHE A 96 5.17 -9.38 -4.73
CA PHE A 96 4.66 -8.92 -6.02
C PHE A 96 3.30 -8.24 -5.85
N ASP A 97 3.24 -6.92 -6.09
CA ASP A 97 2.02 -6.10 -6.06
C ASP A 97 1.39 -6.04 -7.46
N GLY A 98 0.39 -6.90 -7.70
CA GLY A 98 -0.22 -7.04 -9.02
C GLY A 98 -0.95 -8.35 -9.25
N LEU A 99 -1.41 -9.02 -8.18
CA LEU A 99 -2.31 -10.15 -8.33
C LEU A 99 -3.65 -9.69 -8.89
N GLU A 100 -4.30 -10.51 -9.71
CA GLU A 100 -5.62 -10.20 -10.28
C GLU A 100 -6.73 -10.24 -9.21
N ALA A 101 -6.52 -11.00 -8.14
CA ALA A 101 -7.38 -11.07 -6.97
C ALA A 101 -6.52 -11.23 -5.71
N PRO A 102 -7.08 -10.92 -4.52
CA PRO A 102 -6.37 -11.18 -3.28
C PRO A 102 -6.00 -12.65 -3.09
N PRO A 103 -4.86 -12.98 -2.43
CA PRO A 103 -4.50 -14.36 -2.11
C PRO A 103 -5.62 -15.15 -1.44
N TYR A 104 -6.32 -14.50 -0.49
CA TYR A 104 -7.47 -15.01 0.24
C TYR A 104 -8.51 -13.90 0.44
N LEU A 105 -9.78 -14.28 0.63
CA LEU A 105 -10.91 -13.36 0.72
C LEU A 105 -10.76 -12.24 1.77
N ALA A 106 -10.21 -12.56 2.94
CA ALA A 106 -9.98 -11.65 4.05
C ALA A 106 -8.48 -11.37 4.26
N PHE A 107 -7.68 -11.43 3.20
CA PHE A 107 -6.25 -11.17 3.28
C PHE A 107 -5.95 -9.67 3.43
N GLU A 108 -5.56 -9.27 4.63
CA GLU A 108 -5.12 -7.90 4.96
C GLU A 108 -3.59 -7.78 5.06
N GLY A 109 -2.86 -8.72 4.46
CA GLY A 109 -1.40 -8.78 4.47
C GLY A 109 -0.86 -9.88 5.37
N VAL A 110 0.45 -10.16 5.24
CA VAL A 110 1.12 -11.07 6.18
C VAL A 110 1.18 -10.35 7.53
N PRO A 111 0.57 -10.89 8.60
CA PRO A 111 0.64 -10.25 9.90
C PRO A 111 2.10 -10.11 10.32
N VAL A 112 2.48 -8.89 10.71
CA VAL A 112 3.80 -8.62 11.28
C VAL A 112 3.90 -9.44 12.58
N PRO A 113 4.90 -10.32 12.75
CA PRO A 113 5.05 -11.08 13.98
C PRO A 113 5.18 -10.12 15.15
N GLN A 114 4.19 -10.12 16.04
CA GLN A 114 4.30 -9.46 17.33
C GLN A 114 5.16 -10.33 18.24
N GLU A 115 5.88 -9.70 19.16
CA GLU A 115 6.73 -10.42 20.10
C GLU A 115 5.91 -11.47 20.87
N GLY A 116 6.33 -12.73 20.79
CA GLY A 116 5.60 -13.86 21.39
C GLY A 116 4.44 -14.44 20.57
N THR A 117 4.19 -13.95 19.35
CA THR A 117 3.18 -14.54 18.45
C THR A 117 3.82 -15.49 17.44
N THR A 118 3.16 -16.64 17.23
CA THR A 118 3.56 -17.58 16.18
C THR A 118 2.92 -17.14 14.84
N PRO A 119 3.69 -17.08 13.74
CA PRO A 119 3.11 -16.85 12.42
C PRO A 119 2.02 -17.89 12.11
N PRO A 120 0.98 -17.52 11.36
CA PRO A 120 -0.03 -18.48 10.94
C PRO A 120 0.62 -19.62 10.15
N ALA A 121 0.24 -20.85 10.48
CA ALA A 121 0.63 -22.05 9.75
C ALA A 121 -0.42 -22.38 8.68
N PRO A 122 -0.01 -22.95 7.53
CA PRO A 122 -0.94 -23.44 6.53
C PRO A 122 -1.79 -24.61 7.06
N PRO A 123 -2.99 -24.86 6.52
CA PRO A 123 -3.59 -24.18 5.36
C PRO A 123 -4.06 -22.76 5.71
N TYR A 124 -3.78 -21.79 4.84
CA TYR A 124 -4.01 -20.39 5.20
C TYR A 124 -5.48 -19.97 5.12
N ALA A 125 -6.30 -20.77 4.45
CA ALA A 125 -7.74 -20.53 4.36
C ALA A 125 -8.45 -20.46 5.72
N VAL A 126 -7.92 -21.14 6.74
CA VAL A 126 -8.49 -21.09 8.11
C VAL A 126 -8.26 -19.75 8.81
N HIS A 127 -7.28 -18.96 8.36
CA HIS A 127 -6.92 -17.67 8.94
C HIS A 127 -7.48 -16.51 8.11
N PHE A 128 -7.51 -16.66 6.79
CA PHE A 128 -7.79 -15.56 5.85
C PHE A 128 -9.00 -15.80 4.94
N GLY A 129 -9.76 -16.88 5.14
CA GLY A 129 -10.93 -17.22 4.33
C GLY A 129 -10.57 -17.89 3.00
N ASP A 130 -11.56 -18.02 2.11
CA ASP A 130 -11.41 -18.79 0.86
C ASP A 130 -10.20 -18.31 0.02
N PRO A 131 -9.35 -19.24 -0.48
CA PRO A 131 -8.23 -18.90 -1.33
C PRO A 131 -8.69 -18.50 -2.72
N SER A 132 -7.90 -17.66 -3.40
CA SER A 132 -8.17 -17.32 -4.81
C SER A 132 -7.98 -18.49 -5.78
N GLY A 133 -7.24 -19.54 -5.39
CA GLY A 133 -6.85 -20.64 -6.28
C GLY A 133 -5.88 -20.21 -7.39
N GLN A 134 -5.40 -18.97 -7.37
CA GLN A 134 -4.48 -18.44 -8.36
C GLN A 134 -3.03 -18.77 -8.01
N ARG A 135 -2.17 -18.79 -9.03
CA ARG A 135 -0.71 -18.79 -8.85
C ARG A 135 -0.15 -17.40 -9.06
N CYS A 136 0.77 -16.98 -8.19
CA CYS A 136 1.48 -15.72 -8.35
C CYS A 136 2.24 -15.72 -9.69
N PRO A 137 2.05 -14.72 -10.58
CA PRO A 137 2.74 -14.69 -11.86
C PRO A 137 4.25 -14.43 -11.74
N CYS A 138 4.70 -13.88 -10.60
CA CYS A 138 6.11 -13.64 -10.31
C CYS A 138 6.81 -14.93 -9.82
N CYS A 139 6.38 -15.49 -8.67
CA CYS A 139 7.09 -16.59 -8.01
C CYS A 139 6.42 -17.97 -8.16
N GLY A 140 5.21 -18.05 -8.71
CA GLY A 140 4.49 -19.30 -8.97
C GLY A 140 3.75 -19.93 -7.79
N TYR A 141 3.82 -19.33 -6.60
CA TYR A 141 3.09 -19.81 -5.42
C TYR A 141 1.59 -19.83 -5.66
N GLY A 142 0.94 -20.98 -5.42
CA GLY A 142 -0.50 -21.20 -5.56
C GLY A 142 -1.22 -21.10 -4.23
N PHE A 143 -2.10 -20.11 -4.11
CA PHE A 143 -2.89 -19.86 -2.90
C PHE A 143 -4.02 -20.89 -2.77
N GLY A 144 -4.05 -21.64 -1.67
CA GLY A 144 -4.92 -22.80 -1.48
C GLY A 144 -4.52 -24.03 -2.30
N ILE A 145 -3.31 -24.04 -2.89
CA ILE A 145 -2.79 -25.17 -3.67
C ILE A 145 -1.49 -25.67 -3.04
N ASP A 146 -0.54 -24.76 -2.83
CA ASP A 146 0.76 -25.13 -2.27
C ASP A 146 0.70 -25.16 -0.73
N ASP A 147 -0.16 -24.35 -0.09
CA ASP A 147 -0.44 -24.41 1.37
C ASP A 147 -1.57 -25.36 1.78
N ASP A 148 -2.38 -25.86 0.85
CA ASP A 148 -3.45 -26.82 1.17
C ASP A 148 -3.56 -27.88 0.06
N PRO A 149 -2.53 -28.74 -0.09
CA PRO A 149 -2.47 -29.66 -1.21
C PRO A 149 -3.49 -30.80 -1.06
N ALA A 150 -4.39 -30.92 -2.04
CA ALA A 150 -5.43 -31.94 -2.05
C ALA A 150 -4.91 -33.39 -2.15
N ASP A 151 -3.65 -33.59 -2.55
CA ASP A 151 -3.01 -34.90 -2.65
C ASP A 151 -2.42 -35.42 -1.34
N GLY A 152 -2.53 -34.64 -0.25
CA GLY A 152 -2.01 -34.97 1.07
C GLY A 152 -0.50 -34.79 1.22
N SER A 153 0.17 -34.14 0.26
CA SER A 153 1.57 -33.71 0.43
C SER A 153 1.70 -32.66 1.55
N GLU A 154 2.95 -32.37 1.96
CA GLU A 154 3.19 -31.42 3.04
C GLU A 154 2.88 -29.98 2.61
N PRO A 155 1.99 -29.26 3.33
CA PRO A 155 1.73 -27.84 3.10
C PRO A 155 3.01 -26.99 3.16
N ILE A 156 3.16 -26.04 2.22
CA ILE A 156 4.31 -25.12 2.23
C ILE A 156 3.96 -23.72 2.71
N THR A 157 4.72 -23.24 3.69
CA THR A 157 4.61 -21.85 4.16
C THR A 157 5.07 -20.86 3.10
N PHE A 158 4.56 -19.62 3.14
CA PHE A 158 5.03 -18.54 2.26
C PHE A 158 6.55 -18.37 2.33
N GLU A 159 7.12 -18.37 3.54
CA GLU A 159 8.56 -18.24 3.77
C GLU A 159 9.36 -19.41 3.17
N SER A 160 8.88 -20.65 3.35
CA SER A 160 9.54 -21.83 2.81
C SER A 160 9.55 -21.83 1.29
N TRP A 161 8.45 -21.40 0.67
CA TRP A 161 8.42 -21.21 -0.78
C TRP A 161 9.37 -20.10 -1.23
N ALA A 162 9.31 -18.94 -0.58
CA ALA A 162 10.15 -17.78 -0.89
C ALA A 162 11.64 -18.16 -0.87
N ARG A 163 12.06 -18.89 0.17
CA ARG A 163 13.43 -19.41 0.30
C ARG A 163 13.80 -20.34 -0.86
N ARG A 164 12.99 -21.36 -1.14
CA ARG A 164 13.25 -22.31 -2.25
C ARG A 164 13.30 -21.60 -3.61
N TRP A 165 12.44 -20.61 -3.82
CA TRP A 165 12.42 -19.80 -5.03
C TRP A 165 13.69 -18.95 -5.16
N GLN A 166 14.15 -18.34 -4.06
CA GLN A 166 15.39 -17.57 -4.03
C GLN A 166 16.64 -18.45 -4.28
N GLU A 167 16.71 -19.63 -3.67
CA GLU A 167 17.80 -20.60 -3.85
C GLU A 167 17.94 -21.07 -5.30
N ARG A 168 16.83 -21.09 -6.05
CA ARG A 168 16.80 -21.42 -7.48
C ARG A 168 17.16 -20.24 -8.40
N GLY A 169 17.56 -19.10 -7.85
CA GLY A 169 17.89 -17.89 -8.62
C GLY A 169 16.67 -17.05 -9.00
N ARG A 170 15.54 -17.22 -8.31
CA ARG A 170 14.28 -16.48 -8.54
C ARG A 170 13.77 -16.59 -9.98
N PRO A 171 13.59 -17.81 -10.53
CA PRO A 171 13.03 -17.97 -11.86
C PRO A 171 11.63 -17.35 -11.90
N GLY A 172 11.32 -16.58 -12.95
CA GLY A 172 9.97 -16.08 -13.19
C GLY A 172 9.03 -17.23 -13.50
N TYR A 173 7.81 -17.20 -12.96
CA TYR A 173 6.79 -18.21 -13.24
C TYR A 173 6.08 -17.97 -14.58
N GLY A 174 5.84 -16.70 -14.96
CA GLY A 174 5.24 -16.30 -16.23
C GLY A 174 5.99 -15.16 -16.95
N ALA A 175 5.45 -14.70 -18.08
CA ALA A 175 6.03 -13.63 -18.91
C ALA A 175 5.98 -12.22 -18.27
N SER A 176 5.34 -12.08 -17.11
CA SER A 176 5.24 -10.83 -16.37
C SER A 176 6.59 -10.48 -15.75
N THR A 177 7.20 -9.42 -16.25
CA THR A 177 8.46 -8.87 -15.75
C THR A 177 8.40 -8.61 -14.25
N ARG A 178 9.40 -9.14 -13.55
CA ARG A 178 9.77 -8.85 -12.17
C ARG A 178 9.69 -7.35 -11.88
N PRO A 179 9.02 -6.88 -10.82
CA PRO A 179 9.14 -5.49 -10.40
C PRO A 179 10.62 -5.21 -10.09
N ALA A 180 11.14 -4.08 -10.58
CA ALA A 180 12.48 -3.63 -10.23
C ALA A 180 12.55 -3.51 -8.71
N GLY A 181 13.36 -4.37 -8.09
CA GLY A 181 13.64 -4.31 -6.66
C GLY A 181 14.46 -3.09 -6.30
#